data_AF-A0A6F8YXR7-F1
#
_entry.id   AF-A0A6F8YXR7-F1
#
_cell.length_a   1.000
_cell.length_b   1.000
_cell.length_c   1.000
_cell.angle_alpha   90.00
_cell.angle_beta   90.00
_cell.angle_gamma   90.00
#
_symmetry.space_group_name_H-M   'P 1'
#
loop_
_entity.id
_entity.type
_entity.pdbx_description
1 polymer ?
#
loop_
_entity_poly.entity_id
_entity_poly.type
_entity_poly.pdbx_seq_one_letter_code
_entity_poly.pdbx_strand_id
1 'polypeptide(L)'
;MRPLDPGGADRFRAPRDVDVLIPTRERPAALAATLAGLAAQEGVPFGVAVSDQSDGPPGWDDPAVAGVVRILRHRGHPVLLGRHLPRRGLAEHRAHLLSRSAARYVLCLDDDVWLEPATLARLVAAIGELRCGFVGNAVHGLSYRDDVRPESHRQFQQWDRRPEPERVRPGSAEWWRAGLHAAANLLHVTEGLRLAPGEWRAYKVSWVGGCVLFDRAKLAAAGGFDFWRRLPRTTRARTPPPSSRCWNASAAPASCRAAPSTSRSPRPSPTAASRRGR
;
A
#
# COMPACT_ATOMS: atom_id res chain seq x y z
N MET A 1 -28.59 -21.28 3.43
CA MET A 1 -27.91 -20.25 4.23
C MET A 1 -28.56 -18.89 3.90
N ARG A 2 -28.74 -17.96 4.85
CA ARG A 2 -29.34 -16.64 4.54
C ARG A 2 -28.36 -15.81 3.67
N PRO A 3 -28.81 -15.16 2.59
CA PRO A 3 -27.95 -14.26 1.79
C PRO A 3 -27.30 -13.18 2.65
N LEU A 4 -26.11 -12.73 2.28
CA LEU A 4 -25.47 -11.57 2.89
C LEU A 4 -26.08 -10.29 2.31
N ASP A 5 -26.39 -9.32 3.18
CA ASP A 5 -26.53 -7.93 2.75
C ASP A 5 -25.18 -7.44 2.22
N PRO A 6 -25.06 -6.96 0.96
CA PRO A 6 -23.79 -6.43 0.44
C PRO A 6 -23.30 -5.18 1.18
N GLY A 7 -24.19 -4.46 1.87
CA GLY A 7 -23.89 -3.18 2.51
C GLY A 7 -23.98 -2.00 1.54
N GLY A 8 -24.24 -0.80 2.08
CA GLY A 8 -24.35 0.42 1.29
C GLY A 8 -23.00 1.11 1.10
N ALA A 9 -22.60 1.37 -0.15
CA ALA A 9 -21.34 2.04 -0.47
C ALA A 9 -21.19 3.41 0.22
N ASP A 10 -22.26 4.19 0.28
CA ASP A 10 -22.25 5.51 0.94
C ASP A 10 -22.08 5.39 2.47
N ARG A 11 -22.64 4.35 3.08
CA ARG A 11 -22.48 4.08 4.51
C ARG A 11 -21.07 3.58 4.83
N PHE A 12 -20.48 2.79 3.93
CA PHE A 12 -19.11 2.31 4.08
C PHE A 12 -18.10 3.45 3.94
N ARG A 13 -18.34 4.39 3.01
CA ARG A 13 -17.48 5.55 2.76
C ARG A 13 -17.61 6.61 3.87
N ALA A 14 -17.08 6.31 5.03
CA ALA A 14 -17.02 7.20 6.17
C ALA A 14 -15.56 7.37 6.67
N PRO A 15 -15.25 8.45 7.40
CA PRO A 15 -13.94 8.61 8.03
C PRO A 15 -13.66 7.48 9.02
N ARG A 16 -12.49 6.84 8.88
CA ARG A 16 -11.96 5.80 9.78
C ARG A 16 -10.43 5.81 9.71
N ASP A 17 -9.76 5.15 10.65
CA ASP A 17 -8.30 5.05 10.60
C ASP A 17 -7.84 4.16 9.44
N VAL A 18 -8.45 2.99 9.26
CA VAL A 18 -8.07 2.03 8.21
C VAL A 18 -9.30 1.46 7.49
N ASP A 19 -9.22 1.39 6.16
CA ASP A 19 -10.03 0.48 5.35
C ASP A 19 -9.13 -0.55 4.67
N VAL A 20 -9.55 -1.82 4.68
CA VAL A 20 -8.90 -2.92 3.97
C VAL A 20 -9.61 -3.15 2.64
N LEU A 21 -8.86 -3.15 1.55
CA LEU A 21 -9.36 -3.18 0.17
C LEU A 21 -8.91 -4.48 -0.50
N ILE A 22 -9.86 -5.37 -0.77
CA ILE A 22 -9.60 -6.73 -1.25
C ILE A 22 -10.24 -6.93 -2.64
N PRO A 23 -9.45 -6.97 -3.72
CA PRO A 23 -9.91 -7.46 -5.00
C PRO A 23 -9.92 -9.00 -5.01
N THR A 24 -10.97 -9.62 -5.56
CA THR A 24 -11.08 -11.08 -5.68
C THR A 24 -11.71 -11.49 -7.00
N ARG A 25 -11.41 -12.72 -7.43
CA ARG A 25 -12.01 -13.36 -8.61
C ARG A 25 -11.82 -14.87 -8.52
N GLU A 26 -12.92 -15.63 -8.55
CA GLU A 26 -12.92 -17.11 -8.64
C GLU A 26 -12.07 -17.81 -7.57
N ARG A 27 -11.95 -17.21 -6.36
CA ARG A 27 -11.09 -17.70 -5.28
C ARG A 27 -11.75 -17.66 -3.89
N PRO A 28 -12.96 -18.24 -3.70
CA PRO A 28 -13.66 -18.17 -2.41
C PRO A 28 -12.86 -18.76 -1.24
N ALA A 29 -12.13 -19.87 -1.46
CA ALA A 29 -11.32 -20.51 -0.41
C ALA A 29 -10.17 -19.61 0.07
N ALA A 30 -9.44 -18.99 -0.85
CA ALA A 30 -8.37 -18.04 -0.51
C ALA A 30 -8.95 -16.82 0.21
N LEU A 31 -10.03 -16.25 -0.33
CA LEU A 31 -10.71 -15.09 0.26
C LEU A 31 -11.17 -15.38 1.69
N ALA A 32 -11.73 -16.57 1.95
CA ALA A 32 -12.15 -16.96 3.30
C ALA A 32 -10.96 -16.99 4.27
N ALA A 33 -9.80 -17.51 3.86
CA ALA A 33 -8.59 -17.55 4.67
C ALA A 33 -8.06 -16.12 4.99
N THR A 34 -8.06 -15.24 3.99
CA THR A 34 -7.67 -13.83 4.13
C THR A 34 -8.60 -13.08 5.09
N LEU A 35 -9.91 -13.24 4.92
CA LEU A 35 -10.89 -12.63 5.82
C LEU A 35 -10.80 -13.20 7.24
N ALA A 36 -10.43 -14.48 7.40
CA ALA A 36 -10.27 -15.10 8.71
C ALA A 36 -9.08 -14.49 9.46
N GLY A 37 -7.96 -14.22 8.77
CA GLY A 37 -6.83 -13.48 9.33
C GLY A 37 -7.20 -12.06 9.74
N LEU A 38 -8.06 -11.38 8.95
CA LEU A 38 -8.62 -10.07 9.30
C LEU A 38 -9.53 -10.14 10.54
N ALA A 39 -10.36 -11.16 10.65
CA ALA A 39 -11.27 -11.35 11.78
C ALA A 39 -10.56 -11.62 13.12
N ALA A 40 -9.25 -11.90 13.07
CA ALA A 40 -8.36 -12.08 14.22
C ALA A 40 -7.52 -10.82 14.54
N GLN A 41 -7.69 -9.71 13.81
CA GLN A 41 -6.99 -8.46 14.10
C GLN A 41 -7.66 -7.73 15.27
N GLU A 42 -6.84 -7.13 16.13
CA GLU A 42 -7.27 -6.36 17.29
C GLU A 42 -6.47 -5.05 17.39
N GLY A 43 -6.92 -4.14 18.25
CA GLY A 43 -6.21 -2.89 18.57
C GLY A 43 -6.33 -1.77 17.53
N VAL A 44 -6.96 -2.03 16.37
CA VAL A 44 -7.23 -1.02 15.34
C VAL A 44 -8.67 -1.19 14.83
N PRO A 45 -9.51 -0.15 14.86
CA PRO A 45 -10.80 -0.19 14.19
C PRO A 45 -10.61 -0.07 12.66
N PHE A 46 -11.21 -0.98 11.90
CA PHE A 46 -11.11 -0.98 10.44
C PHE A 46 -12.42 -1.40 9.76
N GLY A 47 -12.59 -0.94 8.52
CA GLY A 47 -13.59 -1.46 7.58
C GLY A 47 -12.97 -2.42 6.55
N VAL A 48 -13.79 -3.26 5.92
CA VAL A 48 -13.37 -4.17 4.84
C VAL A 48 -14.23 -3.94 3.61
N ALA A 49 -13.61 -3.68 2.46
CA ALA A 49 -14.27 -3.66 1.17
C ALA A 49 -13.75 -4.82 0.30
N VAL A 50 -14.64 -5.73 -0.07
CA VAL A 50 -14.37 -6.81 -1.03
C VAL A 50 -15.02 -6.45 -2.35
N SER A 51 -14.22 -6.45 -3.41
CA SER A 51 -14.73 -6.26 -4.78
C SER A 51 -14.46 -7.50 -5.62
N ASP A 52 -15.54 -8.10 -6.13
CA ASP A 52 -15.51 -9.35 -6.87
C ASP A 52 -15.60 -9.13 -8.39
N GLN A 53 -14.75 -9.86 -9.12
CA GLN A 53 -14.66 -9.91 -10.59
C GLN A 53 -14.85 -11.33 -11.15
N SER A 54 -15.48 -12.21 -10.38
CA SER A 54 -15.87 -13.55 -10.80
C SER A 54 -16.86 -13.48 -11.97
N ASP A 55 -16.71 -14.40 -12.92
CA ASP A 55 -17.62 -14.59 -14.05
C ASP A 55 -18.94 -15.20 -13.55
N GLY A 56 -18.86 -16.09 -12.55
CA GLY A 56 -20.01 -16.73 -11.89
C GLY A 56 -20.62 -15.94 -10.73
N PRO A 57 -21.26 -16.63 -9.77
CA PRO A 57 -21.64 -16.04 -8.49
C PRO A 57 -20.44 -15.37 -7.79
N PRO A 58 -20.66 -14.26 -7.06
CA PRO A 58 -19.57 -13.62 -6.33
C PRO A 58 -19.02 -14.53 -5.23
N GLY A 59 -17.74 -14.37 -4.89
CA GLY A 59 -17.05 -15.21 -3.91
C GLY A 59 -17.68 -15.21 -2.51
N TRP A 60 -18.46 -14.19 -2.13
CA TRP A 60 -19.15 -14.14 -0.84
C TRP A 60 -20.46 -14.94 -0.78
N ASP A 61 -20.91 -15.52 -1.88
CA ASP A 61 -22.00 -16.51 -1.87
C ASP A 61 -21.52 -17.87 -1.33
N ASP A 62 -20.20 -18.09 -1.31
CA ASP A 62 -19.59 -19.25 -0.66
C ASP A 62 -19.85 -19.24 0.87
N PRO A 63 -20.33 -20.35 1.47
CA PRO A 63 -20.64 -20.40 2.89
C PRO A 63 -19.47 -20.07 3.82
N ALA A 64 -18.23 -20.42 3.46
CA ALA A 64 -17.06 -20.12 4.29
C ALA A 64 -16.79 -18.62 4.32
N VAL A 65 -16.83 -17.96 3.16
CA VAL A 65 -16.69 -16.49 3.06
C VAL A 65 -17.83 -15.80 3.81
N ALA A 66 -19.07 -16.24 3.59
CA ALA A 66 -20.23 -15.66 4.27
C ALA A 66 -20.17 -15.81 5.79
N GLY A 67 -19.65 -16.93 6.29
CA GLY A 67 -19.41 -17.15 7.72
C GLY A 67 -18.48 -16.11 8.32
N VAL A 68 -17.31 -15.90 7.70
CA VAL A 68 -16.31 -14.96 8.19
C VAL A 68 -16.77 -13.49 8.07
N VAL A 69 -17.49 -13.13 7.01
CA VAL A 69 -18.11 -11.79 6.90
C VAL A 69 -19.06 -11.51 8.06
N ARG A 70 -19.84 -12.50 8.50
CA ARG A 70 -20.72 -12.35 9.68
C ARG A 70 -19.91 -12.14 10.96
N ILE A 71 -18.79 -12.85 11.12
CA ILE A 71 -17.87 -12.68 12.26
C ILE A 71 -17.31 -11.25 12.28
N LEU A 72 -16.81 -10.75 11.15
CA LEU A 72 -16.30 -9.37 11.02
C LEU A 72 -17.37 -8.35 11.42
N ARG A 73 -18.58 -8.48 10.88
CA ARG A 73 -19.70 -7.58 11.21
C ARG A 73 -20.11 -7.67 12.67
N HIS A 74 -20.14 -8.87 13.24
CA HIS A 74 -20.45 -9.09 14.65
C HIS A 74 -19.43 -8.42 15.58
N ARG A 75 -18.15 -8.39 15.17
CA ARG A 75 -17.08 -7.68 15.87
C ARG A 75 -17.06 -6.16 15.61
N GLY A 76 -18.04 -5.64 14.89
CA GLY A 76 -18.17 -4.19 14.63
C GLY A 76 -17.36 -3.70 13.42
N HIS A 77 -16.77 -4.58 12.62
CA HIS A 77 -16.09 -4.19 11.39
C HIS A 77 -17.11 -4.08 10.24
N PRO A 78 -17.35 -2.88 9.68
CA PRO A 78 -18.24 -2.75 8.55
C PRO A 78 -17.63 -3.46 7.33
N VAL A 79 -18.45 -4.24 6.63
CA VAL A 79 -18.04 -4.96 5.42
C VAL A 79 -18.90 -4.51 4.24
N LEU A 80 -18.25 -3.97 3.20
CA LEU A 80 -18.83 -3.68 1.89
C LEU A 80 -18.47 -4.81 0.92
N LEU A 81 -19.48 -5.37 0.28
CA LEU A 81 -19.35 -6.37 -0.77
C LEU A 81 -19.89 -5.77 -2.06
N GLY A 82 -19.14 -5.85 -3.15
CA GLY A 82 -19.58 -5.30 -4.43
C GLY A 82 -18.95 -6.00 -5.62
N ARG A 83 -19.67 -6.06 -6.74
CA ARG A 83 -19.11 -6.55 -8.00
C ARG A 83 -18.60 -5.38 -8.82
N HIS A 84 -17.52 -5.58 -9.56
CA HIS A 84 -16.96 -4.53 -10.41
C HIS A 84 -16.55 -5.05 -11.79
N LEU A 85 -17.51 -5.08 -12.71
CA LEU A 85 -17.35 -5.55 -14.08
C LEU A 85 -17.58 -4.38 -15.08
N PRO A 86 -17.01 -4.43 -16.30
CA PRO A 86 -16.15 -5.49 -16.85
C PRO A 86 -14.71 -5.41 -16.32
N ARG A 87 -13.98 -6.53 -16.39
CA ARG A 87 -12.57 -6.61 -15.97
C ARG A 87 -11.67 -5.69 -16.79
N ARG A 88 -10.96 -4.79 -16.11
CA ARG A 88 -10.00 -3.85 -16.72
C ARG A 88 -8.60 -3.92 -16.10
N GLY A 89 -8.35 -4.97 -15.32
CA GLY A 89 -7.07 -5.25 -14.69
C GLY A 89 -6.99 -4.87 -13.23
N LEU A 90 -5.99 -5.42 -12.52
CA LEU A 90 -5.83 -5.25 -11.07
C LEU A 90 -5.67 -3.77 -10.66
N ALA A 91 -4.92 -2.98 -11.43
CA ALA A 91 -4.76 -1.55 -11.14
C ALA A 91 -6.09 -0.79 -11.23
N GLU A 92 -6.94 -1.13 -12.19
CA GLU A 92 -8.28 -0.54 -12.30
C GLU A 92 -9.19 -0.99 -11.15
N HIS A 93 -9.11 -2.27 -10.78
CA HIS A 93 -9.89 -2.83 -9.67
C HIS A 93 -9.50 -2.20 -8.33
N ARG A 94 -8.19 -1.97 -8.10
CA ARG A 94 -7.69 -1.21 -6.94
C ARG A 94 -8.12 0.26 -6.98
N ALA A 95 -8.17 0.90 -8.16
CA ALA A 95 -8.71 2.26 -8.30
C ALA A 95 -10.19 2.32 -7.88
N HIS A 96 -10.99 1.34 -8.31
CA HIS A 96 -12.39 1.21 -7.91
C HIS A 96 -12.51 1.09 -6.38
N LEU A 97 -11.79 0.16 -5.77
CA LEU A 97 -11.80 -0.04 -4.32
C LEU A 97 -11.36 1.22 -3.56
N LEU A 98 -10.30 1.89 -4.01
CA LEU A 98 -9.83 3.14 -3.42
C LEU A 98 -10.91 4.23 -3.43
N SER A 99 -11.74 4.29 -4.47
CA SER A 99 -12.84 5.26 -4.57
C SER A 99 -13.96 5.02 -3.53
N ARG A 100 -14.05 3.81 -2.97
CA ARG A 100 -15.03 3.44 -1.93
C ARG A 100 -14.60 3.84 -0.53
N SER A 101 -13.32 4.14 -0.33
CA SER A 101 -12.78 4.47 0.99
C SER A 101 -12.69 5.97 1.25
N ALA A 102 -12.99 6.35 2.49
CA ALA A 102 -12.69 7.67 3.06
C ALA A 102 -11.76 7.58 4.29
N ALA A 103 -11.15 6.41 4.54
CA ALA A 103 -10.24 6.20 5.65
C ALA A 103 -8.93 6.97 5.49
N ARG A 104 -8.25 7.23 6.62
CA ARG A 104 -6.93 7.87 6.65
C ARG A 104 -5.88 6.98 5.96
N TYR A 105 -5.88 5.70 6.30
CA TYR A 105 -5.02 4.68 5.71
C TYR A 105 -5.84 3.66 4.93
N VAL A 106 -5.28 3.15 3.83
CA VAL A 106 -5.89 2.07 3.06
C VAL A 106 -4.92 0.90 2.95
N LEU A 107 -5.33 -0.27 3.42
CA LEU A 107 -4.57 -1.51 3.27
C LEU A 107 -5.03 -2.19 1.98
N CYS A 108 -4.20 -2.16 0.95
CA CYS A 108 -4.42 -3.00 -0.22
C CYS A 108 -3.93 -4.42 0.10
N LEU A 109 -4.87 -5.35 0.19
CA LEU A 109 -4.62 -6.73 0.57
C LEU A 109 -5.11 -7.67 -0.53
N ASP A 110 -4.23 -8.53 -1.03
CA ASP A 110 -4.61 -9.58 -1.97
C ASP A 110 -5.41 -10.67 -1.23
N ASP A 111 -6.36 -11.31 -1.92
CA ASP A 111 -7.32 -12.26 -1.34
C ASP A 111 -6.71 -13.63 -0.98
N ASP A 112 -5.40 -13.83 -1.13
CA ASP A 112 -4.65 -15.04 -0.78
C ASP A 112 -3.62 -14.80 0.34
N VAL A 113 -3.74 -13.70 1.07
CA VAL A 113 -2.84 -13.33 2.17
C VAL A 113 -3.48 -13.60 3.52
N TRP A 114 -2.96 -14.60 4.24
CA TRP A 114 -3.27 -14.76 5.66
C TRP A 114 -2.48 -13.74 6.49
N LEU A 115 -3.18 -12.97 7.33
CA LEU A 115 -2.57 -11.99 8.22
C LEU A 115 -2.44 -12.55 9.64
N GLU A 116 -1.21 -12.59 10.15
CA GLU A 116 -0.94 -12.87 11.56
C GLU A 116 -1.65 -11.85 12.47
N PRO A 117 -2.10 -12.26 13.66
CA PRO A 117 -2.62 -11.33 14.67
C PRO A 117 -1.69 -10.14 14.91
N ALA A 118 -2.27 -8.99 15.24
CA ALA A 118 -1.58 -7.71 15.47
C ALA A 118 -0.83 -7.11 14.25
N THR A 119 -0.86 -7.74 13.07
CA THR A 119 -0.24 -7.19 11.85
C THR A 119 -0.79 -5.80 11.51
N LEU A 120 -2.10 -5.61 11.62
CA LEU A 120 -2.72 -4.33 11.28
C LEU A 120 -2.26 -3.20 12.21
N ALA A 121 -2.23 -3.47 13.52
CA ALA A 121 -1.70 -2.54 14.53
C ALA A 121 -0.23 -2.19 14.25
N ARG A 122 0.60 -3.19 13.92
CA ARG A 122 2.01 -2.99 13.56
C ARG A 122 2.17 -2.09 12.34
N LEU A 123 1.37 -2.29 11.29
CA LEU A 123 1.42 -1.47 10.08
C LEU A 123 1.01 -0.02 10.34
N VAL A 124 -0.04 0.20 11.13
CA VAL A 124 -0.49 1.55 11.52
C VAL A 124 0.58 2.25 12.36
N ALA A 125 1.18 1.55 13.33
CA ALA A 125 2.29 2.10 14.12
C ALA A 125 3.48 2.46 13.22
N ALA A 126 3.91 1.55 12.34
CA ALA A 126 5.04 1.75 11.45
C ALA A 126 4.83 2.94 10.49
N ILE A 127 3.67 3.06 9.83
CA ILE A 127 3.43 4.20 8.93
C ILE A 127 3.33 5.53 9.69
N GLY A 128 2.84 5.49 10.93
CA GLY A 128 2.79 6.63 11.84
C GLY A 128 4.18 7.11 12.26
N GLU A 129 5.07 6.18 12.62
CA GLU A 129 6.44 6.45 13.05
C GLU A 129 7.32 6.89 11.87
N LEU A 130 7.31 6.13 10.77
CA LEU A 130 8.09 6.41 9.56
C LEU A 130 7.56 7.63 8.79
N ARG A 131 6.29 8.00 8.99
CA ARG A 131 5.60 9.12 8.32
C ARG A 131 5.76 9.08 6.80
N CYS A 132 5.86 7.90 6.20
CA CYS A 132 6.09 7.70 4.77
C CYS A 132 4.77 7.66 3.97
N GLY A 133 4.86 7.42 2.66
CA GLY A 133 3.69 7.27 1.79
C GLY A 133 3.01 5.90 1.91
N PHE A 134 3.80 4.87 2.21
CA PHE A 134 3.32 3.50 2.38
C PHE A 134 4.28 2.67 3.23
N VAL A 135 3.77 1.59 3.79
CA VAL A 135 4.54 0.49 4.39
C VAL A 135 3.99 -0.82 3.84
N GLY A 136 4.88 -1.74 3.47
CA GLY A 136 4.50 -3.07 3.01
C GLY A 136 4.82 -4.13 4.06
N ASN A 137 3.93 -5.10 4.21
CA ASN A 137 4.23 -6.36 4.90
C ASN A 137 4.45 -7.41 3.81
N ALA A 138 5.70 -7.80 3.54
CA ALA A 138 5.93 -8.72 2.44
C ALA A 138 5.40 -10.11 2.79
N VAL A 139 4.78 -10.74 1.80
CA VAL A 139 4.16 -12.07 1.94
C VAL A 139 5.23 -13.15 1.81
N HIS A 140 5.09 -14.24 2.58
CA HIS A 140 6.01 -15.37 2.55
C HIS A 140 5.37 -16.57 1.85
N GLY A 141 6.01 -17.06 0.78
CA GLY A 141 5.63 -18.30 0.12
C GLY A 141 6.19 -19.51 0.87
N LEU A 142 5.51 -19.99 1.92
CA LEU A 142 6.03 -21.08 2.77
C LEU A 142 6.27 -22.41 2.06
N SER A 143 5.71 -22.64 0.87
CA SER A 143 6.08 -23.77 0.00
C SER A 143 7.55 -23.76 -0.41
N TYR A 144 8.24 -22.62 -0.26
CA TYR A 144 9.67 -22.44 -0.53
C TYR A 144 10.49 -22.25 0.75
N ARG A 145 9.95 -22.63 1.92
CA ARG A 145 10.64 -22.47 3.21
C ARG A 145 12.05 -23.08 3.21
N ASP A 146 12.24 -24.20 2.52
CA ASP A 146 13.53 -24.90 2.49
C ASP A 146 14.43 -24.47 1.31
N ASP A 147 13.96 -23.57 0.44
CA ASP A 147 14.69 -23.03 -0.72
C ASP A 147 15.45 -21.75 -0.31
N VAL A 148 16.63 -21.93 0.29
CA VAL A 148 17.46 -20.83 0.81
C VAL A 148 18.35 -20.26 -0.30
N ARG A 149 18.24 -18.93 -0.53
CA ARG A 149 18.95 -18.21 -1.61
C ARG A 149 19.79 -17.04 -1.08
N PRO A 150 20.95 -17.30 -0.47
CA PRO A 150 21.73 -16.27 0.23
C PRO A 150 22.11 -15.06 -0.63
N GLU A 151 22.31 -15.23 -1.93
CA GLU A 151 22.61 -14.16 -2.88
C GLU A 151 21.46 -13.14 -3.01
N SER A 152 20.21 -13.59 -2.83
CA SER A 152 19.04 -12.71 -2.80
C SER A 152 18.96 -11.94 -1.47
N HIS A 153 19.39 -12.55 -0.36
CA HIS A 153 19.33 -11.95 0.98
C HIS A 153 20.25 -10.73 1.11
N ARG A 154 21.37 -10.71 0.36
CA ARG A 154 22.36 -9.60 0.35
C ARG A 154 21.77 -8.26 -0.08
N GLN A 155 20.62 -8.27 -0.72
CA GLN A 155 19.93 -7.05 -1.13
C GLN A 155 19.18 -6.37 0.03
N PHE A 156 19.05 -7.05 1.19
CA PHE A 156 18.41 -6.49 2.37
C PHE A 156 19.24 -5.33 2.92
N GLN A 157 18.62 -4.16 2.94
CA GLN A 157 19.21 -2.96 3.52
C GLN A 157 18.18 -2.31 4.43
N GLN A 158 18.50 -2.25 5.73
CA GLN A 158 17.64 -1.57 6.70
C GLN A 158 17.62 -0.05 6.44
N TRP A 159 16.53 0.60 6.81
CA TRP A 159 16.51 2.03 7.02
C TRP A 159 17.06 2.36 8.41
N ASP A 160 18.15 3.13 8.47
CA ASP A 160 18.72 3.60 9.75
C ASP A 160 18.02 4.85 10.28
N ARG A 161 17.29 5.55 9.40
CA ARG A 161 16.55 6.78 9.67
C ARG A 161 15.21 6.73 8.95
N ARG A 162 14.42 7.79 9.09
CA ARG A 162 13.17 7.96 8.36
C ARG A 162 13.38 7.72 6.85
N PRO A 163 12.49 6.96 6.17
CA PRO A 163 12.60 6.70 4.75
C PRO A 163 12.61 8.00 3.93
N GLU A 164 13.54 8.07 2.98
CA GLU A 164 13.64 9.15 2.00
C GLU A 164 13.25 8.63 0.60
N PRO A 165 12.70 9.47 -0.29
CA PRO A 165 12.35 9.05 -1.64
C PRO A 165 13.57 8.58 -2.43
N GLU A 166 13.54 7.35 -2.92
CA GLU A 166 14.55 6.80 -3.84
C GLU A 166 14.04 6.75 -5.28
N ARG A 167 14.94 6.90 -6.24
CA ARG A 167 14.63 6.70 -7.66
C ARG A 167 15.16 5.35 -8.11
N VAL A 168 14.27 4.36 -8.11
CA VAL A 168 14.60 3.00 -8.53
C VAL A 168 14.31 2.86 -10.02
N ARG A 169 15.31 2.44 -10.81
CA ARG A 169 15.19 2.27 -12.28
C ARG A 169 15.59 0.86 -12.68
N PRO A 170 14.97 0.26 -13.71
CA PRO A 170 15.42 -1.03 -14.23
C PRO A 170 16.94 -1.04 -14.46
N GLY A 171 17.61 -2.06 -13.94
CA GLY A 171 19.06 -2.24 -14.03
C GLY A 171 19.89 -1.50 -12.98
N SER A 172 19.29 -0.62 -12.15
CA SER A 172 20.02 0.02 -11.04
C SER A 172 20.24 -0.94 -9.86
N ALA A 173 21.18 -0.63 -8.95
CA ALA A 173 21.42 -1.45 -7.77
C ALA A 173 20.15 -1.60 -6.90
N GLU A 174 19.38 -0.51 -6.77
CA GLU A 174 18.13 -0.48 -6.03
C GLU A 174 17.10 -1.43 -6.64
N TRP A 175 17.07 -1.59 -7.97
CA TRP A 175 16.13 -2.48 -8.68
C TRP A 175 16.25 -3.92 -8.21
N TRP A 176 17.48 -4.38 -8.03
CA TRP A 176 17.82 -5.76 -7.68
C TRP A 176 17.32 -6.18 -6.29
N ARG A 177 16.91 -5.23 -5.43
CA ARG A 177 16.15 -5.51 -4.21
C ARG A 177 14.84 -6.28 -4.47
N ALA A 178 14.38 -6.33 -5.72
CA ALA A 178 13.18 -7.09 -6.10
C ALA A 178 13.30 -8.57 -5.77
N GLY A 179 14.53 -9.13 -5.76
CA GLY A 179 14.78 -10.52 -5.39
C GLY A 179 14.44 -10.86 -3.93
N LEU A 180 14.36 -9.87 -3.03
CA LEU A 180 14.00 -10.09 -1.63
C LEU A 180 12.57 -10.61 -1.47
N HIS A 181 11.66 -10.23 -2.36
CA HIS A 181 10.23 -10.57 -2.28
C HIS A 181 9.86 -11.77 -3.15
N ALA A 182 10.86 -12.54 -3.59
CA ALA A 182 10.63 -13.81 -4.25
C ALA A 182 10.55 -14.93 -3.19
N ALA A 183 9.57 -15.83 -3.37
CA ALA A 183 9.46 -17.07 -2.63
C ALA A 183 9.46 -16.86 -1.09
N ALA A 184 10.42 -17.46 -0.38
CA ALA A 184 10.58 -17.33 1.07
C ALA A 184 11.81 -16.50 1.47
N ASN A 185 12.44 -15.76 0.55
CA ASN A 185 13.71 -15.07 0.84
C ASN A 185 13.61 -14.10 2.04
N LEU A 186 12.51 -13.33 2.15
CA LEU A 186 12.34 -12.44 3.29
C LEU A 186 12.11 -13.20 4.60
N LEU A 187 11.50 -14.40 4.56
CA LEU A 187 11.36 -15.25 5.75
C LEU A 187 12.75 -15.56 6.33
N HIS A 188 13.68 -16.05 5.51
CA HIS A 188 15.05 -16.37 5.95
C HIS A 188 15.81 -15.15 6.47
N VAL A 189 15.62 -13.99 5.84
CA VAL A 189 16.18 -12.72 6.33
C VAL A 189 15.63 -12.41 7.72
N THR A 190 14.31 -12.50 7.92
CA THR A 190 13.66 -12.21 9.21
C THR A 190 14.05 -13.19 10.31
N GLU A 191 14.21 -14.48 9.99
CA GLU A 191 14.73 -15.49 10.93
C GLU A 191 16.16 -15.16 11.39
N GLY A 192 16.99 -14.67 10.48
CA GLY A 192 18.36 -14.22 10.79
C GLY A 192 18.42 -12.99 11.69
N LEU A 193 17.43 -12.08 11.60
CA LEU A 193 17.35 -10.87 12.42
C LEU A 193 16.95 -11.15 13.87
N ARG A 194 16.29 -12.28 14.16
CA ARG A 194 15.84 -12.70 15.50
C ARG A 194 15.09 -11.59 16.26
N LEU A 195 14.16 -10.93 15.57
CA LEU A 195 13.36 -9.85 16.15
C LEU A 195 12.47 -10.39 17.29
N ALA A 196 12.35 -9.60 18.36
CA ALA A 196 11.45 -9.93 19.47
C ALA A 196 9.97 -9.86 19.02
N PRO A 197 9.03 -10.52 19.73
CA PRO A 197 7.62 -10.37 19.44
C PRO A 197 7.18 -8.91 19.41
N GLY A 198 6.52 -8.50 18.33
CA GLY A 198 6.06 -7.12 18.11
C GLY A 198 7.12 -6.17 17.54
N GLU A 199 8.39 -6.55 17.55
CA GLU A 199 9.47 -5.78 16.95
C GLU A 199 9.40 -5.85 15.42
N TRP A 200 9.78 -4.75 14.77
CA TRP A 200 9.85 -4.66 13.32
C TRP A 200 11.07 -3.87 12.88
N ARG A 201 11.47 -4.04 11.62
CA ARG A 201 12.53 -3.28 10.96
C ARG A 201 12.03 -2.77 9.62
N ALA A 202 12.16 -1.46 9.41
CA ALA A 202 11.96 -0.90 8.08
C ALA A 202 13.20 -1.18 7.23
N TYR A 203 12.99 -1.61 5.99
CA TYR A 203 14.05 -1.85 5.04
C TYR A 203 13.69 -1.24 3.68
N LYS A 204 14.71 -1.05 2.84
CA LYS A 204 14.57 -0.45 1.52
C LYS A 204 13.97 -1.47 0.56
N VAL A 205 13.02 -1.01 -0.25
CA VAL A 205 12.33 -1.85 -1.24
C VAL A 205 12.52 -1.27 -2.64
N SER A 206 12.49 -2.13 -3.65
CA SER A 206 12.25 -1.71 -5.04
C SER A 206 10.80 -1.91 -5.46
N TRP A 207 10.07 -2.82 -4.81
CA TRP A 207 8.63 -2.97 -4.94
C TRP A 207 8.13 -3.71 -3.71
N VAL A 208 6.83 -3.72 -3.47
CA VAL A 208 6.18 -4.60 -2.49
C VAL A 208 4.72 -4.80 -2.93
N GLY A 209 4.22 -6.02 -2.81
CA GLY A 209 2.84 -6.41 -3.18
C GLY A 209 2.19 -7.27 -2.09
N GLY A 210 0.99 -7.78 -2.35
CA GLY A 210 0.28 -8.64 -1.40
C GLY A 210 -0.40 -7.90 -0.26
N CYS A 211 0.38 -7.17 0.55
CA CYS A 211 -0.11 -6.49 1.75
C CYS A 211 0.60 -5.15 1.92
N VAL A 212 -0.07 -4.05 1.52
CA VAL A 212 0.54 -2.72 1.52
C VAL A 212 -0.41 -1.67 2.08
N LEU A 213 -0.02 -1.04 3.18
CA LEU A 213 -0.74 0.05 3.81
C LEU A 213 -0.26 1.38 3.23
N PHE A 214 -1.18 2.18 2.69
CA PHE A 214 -0.91 3.51 2.17
C PHE A 214 -1.53 4.59 3.04
N ASP A 215 -0.83 5.73 3.15
CA ASP A 215 -1.48 7.00 3.46
C ASP A 215 -2.37 7.36 2.27
N ARG A 216 -3.69 7.36 2.48
CA ARG A 216 -4.66 7.52 1.39
C ARG A 216 -4.52 8.88 0.70
N ALA A 217 -4.27 9.94 1.46
CA ALA A 217 -4.12 11.29 0.92
C ALA A 217 -2.87 11.39 0.05
N LYS A 218 -1.73 10.85 0.52
CA LYS A 218 -0.49 10.80 -0.28
C LYS A 218 -0.64 9.91 -1.52
N LEU A 219 -1.31 8.76 -1.39
CA LEU A 219 -1.63 7.88 -2.51
C LEU A 219 -2.47 8.61 -3.57
N ALA A 220 -3.53 9.30 -3.16
CA ALA A 220 -4.37 10.07 -4.06
C ALA A 220 -3.61 11.24 -4.72
N ALA A 221 -2.78 11.96 -3.96
CA ALA A 221 -1.94 13.05 -4.48
C ALA A 221 -0.91 12.54 -5.51
N ALA A 222 -0.43 11.31 -5.37
CA ALA A 222 0.43 10.65 -6.36
C ALA A 222 -0.34 10.11 -7.59
N GLY A 223 -1.66 10.32 -7.67
CA GLY A 223 -2.53 9.86 -8.75
C GLY A 223 -3.19 8.50 -8.50
N GLY A 224 -3.03 7.92 -7.31
CA GLY A 224 -3.62 6.62 -6.95
C GLY A 224 -3.30 5.54 -7.98
N PHE A 225 -4.28 4.70 -8.29
CA PHE A 225 -4.11 3.63 -9.28
C PHE A 225 -4.47 4.05 -10.72
N ASP A 226 -4.73 5.33 -10.98
CA ASP A 226 -5.27 5.82 -12.25
C ASP A 226 -4.34 5.65 -13.47
N PHE A 227 -3.08 5.28 -13.24
CA PHE A 227 -2.16 4.89 -14.30
C PHE A 227 -2.69 3.72 -15.14
N TRP A 228 -3.65 2.93 -14.64
CA TRP A 228 -4.31 1.86 -15.39
C TRP A 228 -4.88 2.33 -16.73
N ARG A 229 -5.30 3.60 -16.83
CA ARG A 229 -5.82 4.20 -18.07
C ARG A 229 -4.76 4.23 -19.18
N ARG A 230 -3.48 4.30 -18.81
CA ARG A 230 -2.33 4.33 -19.72
C ARG A 230 -1.75 2.94 -20.01
N LEU A 231 -2.21 1.88 -19.33
CA LEU A 231 -1.73 0.53 -19.58
C LEU A 231 -2.33 -0.02 -20.90
N PRO A 232 -1.52 -0.66 -21.76
CA PRO A 232 -2.02 -1.40 -22.92
C PRO A 232 -3.08 -2.43 -22.50
N ARG A 233 -4.14 -2.62 -23.29
CA ARG A 233 -5.24 -3.56 -22.96
C ARG A 233 -4.75 -4.99 -22.67
N THR A 234 -3.65 -5.41 -23.31
CA THR A 234 -3.03 -6.73 -23.15
C THR A 234 -2.27 -6.93 -21.83
N THR A 235 -1.74 -5.85 -21.23
CA THR A 235 -0.99 -5.90 -19.96
C THR A 235 -1.85 -5.58 -18.75
N ARG A 236 -3.14 -5.24 -18.95
CA ARG A 236 -4.08 -4.98 -17.85
C ARG A 236 -4.39 -6.24 -17.03
N ALA A 237 -4.40 -7.42 -17.65
CA ALA A 237 -4.77 -8.69 -16.99
C ALA A 237 -3.63 -9.35 -16.20
N ARG A 238 -2.37 -8.94 -16.41
CA ARG A 238 -1.18 -9.50 -15.78
C ARG A 238 -0.57 -8.39 -14.93
N THR A 239 -0.35 -8.59 -13.63
CA THR A 239 0.56 -7.68 -12.89
C THR A 239 1.90 -7.75 -13.64
N PRO A 240 2.33 -6.71 -14.36
CA PRO A 240 3.63 -6.81 -15.01
C PRO A 240 4.69 -6.91 -13.90
N PRO A 241 5.75 -7.74 -14.04
CA PRO A 241 6.99 -7.39 -13.33
C PRO A 241 7.27 -5.94 -13.70
N PRO A 242 7.56 -5.05 -12.75
CA PRO A 242 7.45 -3.62 -12.99
C PRO A 242 8.28 -3.25 -14.23
N SER A 243 7.61 -3.00 -15.35
CA SER A 243 8.26 -2.51 -16.55
C SER A 243 8.28 -1.01 -16.39
N SER A 244 9.39 -0.54 -15.82
CA SER A 244 9.96 0.80 -15.99
C SER A 244 9.12 2.05 -15.66
N ARG A 245 7.82 1.98 -15.33
CA ARG A 245 6.97 3.18 -15.24
C ARG A 245 5.83 3.20 -14.22
N CYS A 246 5.65 2.21 -13.34
CA CYS A 246 4.62 2.30 -12.29
C CYS A 246 5.14 1.80 -10.95
N TRP A 247 5.04 2.68 -9.94
CA TRP A 247 5.48 2.54 -8.54
C TRP A 247 6.98 2.40 -8.29
N ASN A 248 7.73 3.34 -8.87
CA ASN A 248 8.95 3.90 -8.28
C ASN A 248 9.13 5.32 -8.83
N ALA A 249 8.39 6.27 -8.27
CA ALA A 249 8.63 7.68 -8.52
C ALA A 249 8.34 8.41 -7.20
N SER A 250 9.38 8.79 -6.48
CA SER A 250 10.09 10.05 -6.69
C SER A 250 9.25 11.23 -6.26
N ALA A 251 9.73 11.90 -5.21
CA ALA A 251 9.51 13.32 -5.04
C ALA A 251 9.81 14.04 -6.37
N ALA A 252 8.92 14.95 -6.76
CA ALA A 252 9.32 16.20 -7.36
C ALA A 252 9.39 17.24 -6.24
N PRO A 253 10.39 18.13 -6.23
CA PRO A 253 10.60 19.08 -5.15
C PRO A 253 9.58 20.22 -5.27
N ALA A 254 9.01 20.60 -4.14
CA ALA A 254 8.56 21.97 -3.94
C ALA A 254 9.31 22.51 -2.71
N SER A 255 10.59 22.82 -2.89
CA SER A 255 11.24 23.82 -2.05
C SER A 255 11.17 25.18 -2.75
N CYS A 256 10.77 26.17 -1.95
CA CYS A 256 11.05 27.61 -2.07
C CYS A 256 10.21 28.44 -3.07
N ARG A 257 9.34 29.30 -2.52
CA ARG A 257 9.65 30.65 -2.01
C ARG A 257 8.61 31.02 -0.94
N ALA A 258 9.03 31.21 0.31
CA ALA A 258 9.52 32.46 0.89
C ALA A 258 8.41 33.51 1.00
N ALA A 259 7.91 33.67 2.24
CA ALA A 259 7.21 34.86 2.67
C ALA A 259 8.11 36.09 2.46
N PRO A 260 7.56 37.25 2.06
CA PRO A 260 8.35 38.47 2.02
C PRO A 260 8.65 38.92 3.46
N SER A 261 9.90 38.75 3.89
CA SER A 261 10.44 39.47 5.04
C SER A 261 10.62 40.93 4.65
N THR A 262 9.75 41.80 5.14
CA THR A 262 9.99 43.24 5.16
C THR A 262 11.00 43.56 6.27
N SER A 263 12.28 43.41 5.97
CA SER A 263 13.33 44.11 6.71
C SER A 263 13.65 45.41 5.97
N ARG A 264 13.11 46.52 6.51
CA ARG A 264 13.64 47.86 6.26
C ARG A 264 15.06 47.92 6.80
N SER A 265 16.01 48.37 5.98
CA SER A 265 17.23 49.02 6.45
C SER A 265 17.56 50.21 5.55
N PRO A 266 18.24 51.23 6.09
CA PRO A 266 18.11 52.61 5.64
C PRO A 266 19.06 52.98 4.49
N ARG A 267 18.64 53.96 3.68
CA ARG A 267 19.43 54.59 2.62
C ARG A 267 20.66 55.32 3.19
N PRO A 268 21.81 55.29 2.51
CA PRO A 268 22.75 56.39 2.53
C PRO A 268 22.58 57.29 1.30
N SER A 269 22.65 58.60 1.54
CA SER A 269 22.61 59.68 0.55
C SER A 269 23.87 59.71 -0.34
N PRO A 270 23.80 60.22 -1.59
CA PRO A 270 24.97 60.42 -2.42
C PRO A 270 25.51 61.86 -2.28
N THR A 271 26.80 62.00 -1.95
CA THR A 271 27.55 63.25 -2.15
C THR A 271 28.71 63.02 -3.11
N ALA A 272 28.57 63.68 -4.27
CA ALA A 272 29.54 64.39 -5.10
C ALA A 272 30.98 63.86 -5.24
N ALA A 273 31.43 63.69 -6.50
CA ALA A 273 32.60 64.43 -7.00
C ALA A 273 32.74 64.40 -8.54
N SER A 274 32.82 65.61 -9.08
CA SER A 274 33.62 66.08 -10.22
C SER A 274 33.49 65.44 -11.61
N ARG A 275 32.84 66.17 -12.53
CA ARG A 275 33.30 66.33 -13.92
C ARG A 275 34.11 67.62 -14.02
N ARG A 276 35.33 67.53 -14.57
CA ARG A 276 36.10 68.67 -15.09
C ARG A 276 35.91 68.73 -16.61
N GLY A 277 35.79 69.94 -17.14
CA GLY A 277 36.49 70.30 -18.39
C GLY A 277 35.66 70.92 -19.51
N ARG A 278 35.83 72.24 -19.64
CA ARG A 278 35.57 73.15 -20.78
C ARG A 278 34.17 73.72 -20.91
#